data_AF-A0A1H9GNT7-F1
#
_entry.id   AF-A0A1H9GNT7-F1
#
_cell.length_a   1.000
_cell.length_b   1.000
_cell.length_c   1.000
_cell.angle_alpha   90.00
_cell.angle_beta   90.00
_cell.angle_gamma   90.00
#
_symmetry.space_group_name_H-M   'P 1'
#
loop_
_entity.id
_entity.type
_entity.pdbx_description
1 polymer ?
#
loop_
_entity_poly.entity_id
_entity_poly.type
_entity_poly.pdbx_seq_one_letter_code
_entity_poly.pdbx_strand_id
1 'polypeptide(L)'
;MFELFSIFMSALYIVQGLLGLSEQHLYTSAQRSRAPLVSRVHLLVSIAFTVVGVASALWVHRNGIPTTWYPTILACGMFVSILVQGRMYRAMNVSHSPMLDRVLVRLD
;
A
#
# COMPACT_ATOMS: atom_id res chain seq x y z
N MET A 1 6.83 -20.14 12.37
CA MET A 1 6.16 -19.88 11.06
C MET A 1 5.34 -18.60 11.06
N PHE A 2 4.47 -18.37 12.05
CA PHE A 2 3.63 -17.15 12.10
C PHE A 2 4.40 -15.84 12.23
N GLU A 3 5.56 -15.83 12.89
CA GLU A 3 6.42 -14.63 13.00
C GLU A 3 6.98 -14.22 11.63
N LEU A 4 7.55 -15.17 10.90
CA LEU A 4 8.12 -14.93 9.58
C LEU A 4 7.05 -14.43 8.59
N PHE A 5 5.85 -15.02 8.65
CA PHE A 5 4.70 -14.58 7.87
C PHE A 5 4.23 -13.17 8.27
N SER A 6 4.24 -12.82 9.56
CA SER A 6 3.87 -11.47 10.03
C SER A 6 4.91 -10.42 9.62
N ILE A 7 6.20 -10.76 9.66
CA ILE A 7 7.28 -9.90 9.16
C ILE A 7 7.14 -9.68 7.65
N PHE A 8 6.88 -10.75 6.90
CA PHE A 8 6.63 -10.67 5.46
C PHE A 8 5.42 -9.78 5.14
N MET A 9 4.30 -9.95 5.84
CA MET A 9 3.12 -9.10 5.69
C MET A 9 3.42 -7.63 6.04
N SER A 10 4.24 -7.39 7.07
CA SER A 10 4.67 -6.03 7.44
C SER A 10 5.52 -5.40 6.35
N ALA A 11 6.42 -6.17 5.72
CA ALA A 11 7.20 -5.71 4.57
C ALA A 11 6.30 -5.37 3.37
N LEU A 12 5.28 -6.19 3.10
CA LEU A 12 4.30 -5.90 2.04
C LEU A 12 3.55 -4.58 2.29
N TYR A 13 3.19 -4.27 3.54
CA TYR A 13 2.59 -2.99 3.90
C TYR A 13 3.49 -1.80 3.58
N ILE A 14 4.79 -1.95 3.88
CA ILE A 14 5.80 -0.92 3.57
C ILE A 14 5.90 -0.71 2.06
N VAL A 15 6.03 -1.80 1.29
CA VAL A 15 6.14 -1.75 -0.17
C VAL A 15 4.86 -1.15 -0.78
N GLN A 16 3.69 -1.58 -0.35
CA GLN A 16 2.38 -1.06 -0.78
C GLN A 16 2.27 0.45 -0.52
N GLY A 17 2.63 0.91 0.68
CA GLY A 17 2.58 2.32 1.04
C GLY A 17 3.58 3.17 0.25
N LEU A 18 4.81 2.67 0.05
CA LEU A 18 5.81 3.35 -0.79
C LEU A 18 5.38 3.43 -2.25
N LEU A 19 4.79 2.37 -2.79
CA LEU A 19 4.24 2.36 -4.15
C LEU A 19 3.14 3.43 -4.28
N GLY A 20 2.17 3.48 -3.38
CA GLY A 20 1.11 4.50 -3.46
C GLY A 20 1.62 5.93 -3.31
N LEU A 21 2.62 6.17 -2.44
CA LEU A 21 3.30 7.46 -2.34
C LEU A 21 3.99 7.85 -3.65
N SER A 22 4.65 6.88 -4.28
CA SER A 22 5.38 7.08 -5.52
C SER A 22 4.44 7.32 -6.71
N GLU A 23 3.33 6.58 -6.82
CA GLU A 23 2.28 6.78 -7.83
C GLU A 23 1.69 8.17 -7.74
N GLN A 24 1.49 8.67 -6.51
CA GLN A 24 0.99 10.02 -6.33
C GLN A 24 1.92 11.11 -6.84
N HIS A 25 3.24 10.90 -6.74
CA HIS A 25 4.23 11.79 -7.31
C HIS A 25 4.20 11.79 -8.85
N LEU A 26 3.76 10.68 -9.45
CA LEU A 26 3.64 10.50 -10.91
C LEU A 26 2.34 11.06 -11.49
N TYR A 27 1.26 11.13 -10.71
CA TYR A 27 0.00 11.67 -11.21
C TYR A 27 0.11 13.14 -11.57
N THR A 28 -0.31 13.47 -12.79
CA THR A 28 -0.37 14.85 -13.30
C THR A 28 -1.41 15.68 -12.55
N SER A 29 -1.24 17.01 -12.54
CA SER A 29 -2.20 17.94 -11.91
C SER A 29 -3.62 17.80 -12.47
N ALA A 30 -3.76 17.47 -13.75
CA ALA A 30 -5.04 17.20 -14.42
C ALA A 30 -5.71 15.88 -13.98
N GLN A 31 -4.93 14.87 -13.58
CA GLN A 31 -5.48 13.62 -13.01
C GLN A 31 -5.89 13.82 -11.54
N ARG A 32 -5.12 14.59 -10.76
CA ARG A 32 -5.47 14.90 -9.36
C ARG A 32 -6.73 15.75 -9.24
N SER A 33 -6.99 16.65 -10.19
CA SER A 33 -8.17 17.52 -10.18
C SER A 33 -9.48 16.78 -10.49
N ARG A 34 -9.43 15.63 -11.18
CA ARG A 34 -10.63 14.80 -11.46
C ARG A 34 -11.20 14.11 -10.22
N ALA A 35 -10.36 13.79 -9.23
CA ALA A 35 -10.79 13.08 -8.02
C ALA A 35 -9.95 13.48 -6.77
N PRO A 36 -10.07 14.73 -6.29
CA PRO A 36 -9.19 15.27 -5.25
C PRO A 36 -9.36 14.59 -3.89
N LEU A 37 -10.58 14.20 -3.52
CA LEU A 37 -10.85 13.45 -2.28
C LEU A 37 -10.22 12.06 -2.32
N VAL A 38 -10.36 11.36 -3.45
CA VAL A 38 -9.86 9.99 -3.61
C VAL A 38 -8.33 9.97 -3.63
N SER A 39 -7.70 10.96 -4.26
CA SER A 39 -6.24 11.13 -4.24
C SER A 39 -5.70 11.41 -2.83
N ARG A 40 -6.39 12.22 -2.03
CA ARG A 40 -6.02 12.49 -0.63
C ARG A 40 -6.19 11.25 0.26
N VAL A 41 -7.29 10.53 0.09
CA VAL A 41 -7.54 9.28 0.82
C VAL A 41 -6.47 8.25 0.48
N HIS A 42 -6.11 8.12 -0.80
CA HIS A 42 -5.03 7.21 -1.18
C HIS A 42 -3.69 7.61 -0.55
N LEU A 43 -3.32 8.91 -0.57
CA LEU A 43 -2.12 9.41 0.12
C LEU A 43 -2.10 9.00 1.60
N LEU A 44 -3.18 9.31 2.31
CA LEU A 44 -3.29 9.05 3.74
C LEU A 44 -3.23 7.56 4.05
N VAL A 45 -3.89 6.75 3.22
CA VAL A 45 -3.82 5.29 3.33
C VAL A 45 -2.40 4.81 3.06
N SER A 46 -1.72 5.28 2.02
CA SER A 46 -0.33 4.91 1.74
C SER A 46 0.62 5.23 2.89
N ILE A 47 0.51 6.44 3.48
CA ILE A 47 1.30 6.81 4.67
C ILE A 47 0.96 5.88 5.85
N ALA A 48 -0.34 5.68 6.12
CA ALA A 48 -0.78 4.82 7.22
C ALA A 48 -0.24 3.39 7.06
N PHE A 49 -0.28 2.82 5.85
CA PHE A 49 0.24 1.49 5.56
C PHE A 49 1.76 1.42 5.75
N THR A 50 2.53 2.42 5.30
CA THR A 50 3.97 2.46 5.56
C THR A 50 4.28 2.53 7.05
N VAL A 51 3.62 3.42 7.79
CA VAL A 51 3.85 3.59 9.24
C VAL A 51 3.46 2.32 9.99
N VAL A 52 2.30 1.74 9.69
CA VAL A 52 1.83 0.49 10.30
C VAL A 52 2.77 -0.68 9.96
N GLY A 53 3.24 -0.78 8.71
CA GLY A 53 4.19 -1.81 8.30
C GLY A 53 5.52 -1.71 9.06
N VAL A 54 6.09 -0.51 9.18
CA VAL A 54 7.32 -0.27 9.94
C VAL A 54 7.13 -0.57 11.43
N ALA A 55 6.06 -0.06 12.03
CA ALA A 55 5.77 -0.27 13.45
C ALA A 55 5.52 -1.75 13.76
N SER A 56 4.77 -2.44 12.89
CA SER A 56 4.51 -3.88 12.97
C SER A 56 5.80 -4.69 12.87
N ALA A 57 6.66 -4.39 11.90
CA ALA A 57 7.94 -5.09 11.73
C ALA A 57 8.85 -4.90 12.96
N LEU A 58 8.99 -3.66 13.45
CA LEU A 58 9.76 -3.34 14.65
C LEU A 58 9.21 -4.05 15.89
N TRP A 59 7.88 -4.09 16.04
CA TRP A 59 7.22 -4.75 17.16
C TRP A 59 7.45 -6.25 17.13
N VAL A 60 7.15 -6.91 16.00
CA VAL A 60 7.32 -8.37 15.87
C VAL A 60 8.77 -8.75 16.07
N HIS A 61 9.71 -7.95 15.58
CA HIS A 61 11.14 -8.21 15.77
C HIS A 61 11.59 -8.10 17.23
N ARG A 62 11.03 -7.16 18.02
CA ARG A 62 11.45 -6.96 19.42
C ARG A 62 10.66 -7.78 20.45
N ASN A 63 9.37 -7.93 20.23
CA ASN A 63 8.43 -8.46 21.22
C ASN A 63 7.76 -9.76 20.76
N GLY A 64 8.00 -10.22 19.53
CA GLY A 64 7.27 -11.33 18.92
C GLY A 64 5.85 -10.95 18.51
N ILE A 65 5.03 -11.96 18.20
CA ILE A 65 3.67 -11.74 17.74
C ILE A 65 2.76 -11.39 18.93
N PRO A 66 2.00 -10.28 18.87
CA PRO A 66 1.11 -9.90 19.98
C PRO A 66 -0.08 -10.86 20.17
N THR A 67 -0.50 -11.57 19.12
CA THR A 67 -1.59 -12.55 19.17
C THR A 67 -1.51 -13.51 17.99
N THR A 68 -2.03 -14.73 18.13
CA THR A 68 -2.13 -15.73 17.06
C THR A 68 -2.93 -15.24 15.84
N TRP A 69 -3.85 -14.29 16.05
CA TRP A 69 -4.67 -13.69 14.98
C TRP A 69 -3.97 -12.54 14.24
N TYR A 70 -2.79 -12.12 14.68
CA TYR A 70 -2.10 -10.96 14.13
C TYR A 70 -1.83 -11.05 12.62
N PRO A 71 -1.41 -12.19 12.06
CA PRO A 71 -1.22 -12.28 10.62
C PRO A 71 -2.53 -12.20 9.83
N THR A 72 -3.64 -12.68 10.39
CA THR A 72 -4.98 -12.53 9.80
C THR A 72 -5.40 -11.06 9.77
N ILE A 73 -5.14 -10.31 10.85
CA ILE A 73 -5.42 -8.87 10.92
C ILE A 73 -4.62 -8.13 9.85
N LEU A 74 -3.33 -8.45 9.70
CA LEU A 74 -2.49 -7.88 8.64
C LEU A 74 -3.02 -8.25 7.24
N ALA A 75 -3.46 -9.48 7.02
CA ALA A 75 -4.06 -9.89 5.74
C ALA A 75 -5.34 -9.11 5.43
N CYS A 76 -6.22 -8.93 6.41
CA CYS A 76 -7.44 -8.14 6.27
C CYS A 76 -7.14 -6.67 5.92
N GLY A 77 -6.20 -6.03 6.59
CA GLY A 77 -5.82 -4.66 6.23
C GLY A 77 -5.23 -4.57 4.82
N MET A 78 -4.40 -5.54 4.41
CA MET A 78 -3.85 -5.57 3.05
C MET A 78 -4.96 -5.66 2.00
N PHE A 79 -5.96 -6.51 2.25
CA PHE A 79 -7.13 -6.63 1.39
C PHE A 79 -7.90 -5.30 1.26
N VAL A 80 -8.09 -4.57 2.38
CA VAL A 80 -8.70 -3.23 2.35
C VAL A 80 -7.88 -2.26 1.50
N SER A 81 -6.54 -2.30 1.58
CA SER A 81 -5.67 -1.47 0.73
C SER A 81 -5.89 -1.74 -0.75
N ILE A 82 -5.95 -3.02 -1.13
CA ILE A 82 -6.21 -3.44 -2.52
C ILE A 82 -7.56 -2.92 -3.01
N LEU A 83 -8.60 -3.00 -2.17
CA LEU A 83 -9.93 -2.45 -2.51
C LEU A 83 -9.90 -0.93 -2.70
N VAL A 84 -9.19 -0.20 -1.84
CA VAL A 84 -9.02 1.25 -1.96
C VAL A 84 -8.29 1.59 -3.25
N GLN A 85 -7.22 0.88 -3.59
CA GLN A 85 -6.47 1.09 -4.82
C GLN A 85 -7.30 0.77 -6.08
N GLY A 86 -8.10 -0.31 -6.05
CA GLY A 86 -9.04 -0.63 -7.13
C GLY A 86 -10.15 0.42 -7.32
N ARG A 87 -10.68 0.97 -6.21
CA ARG A 87 -11.62 2.11 -6.26
C ARG A 87 -10.94 3.35 -6.84
N MET A 88 -9.68 3.59 -6.50
CA MET A 88 -8.89 4.72 -7.01
C MET A 88 -8.73 4.64 -8.54
N TYR A 89 -8.34 3.47 -9.07
CA TYR A 89 -8.19 3.27 -10.51
C TYR A 89 -9.49 3.48 -11.28
N ARG A 90 -10.61 2.97 -10.77
CA ARG A 90 -11.93 3.24 -11.35
C ARG A 90 -12.29 4.72 -11.32
N ALA A 91 -12.03 5.42 -10.21
CA ALA A 91 -12.35 6.84 -10.08
C ALA A 91 -11.49 7.74 -10.99
N MET A 92 -10.23 7.37 -11.23
CA MET A 92 -9.32 8.12 -12.08
C MET A 92 -9.37 7.68 -13.56
N ASN A 93 -10.21 6.69 -13.87
CA ASN A 93 -10.36 6.07 -15.19
C ASN A 93 -9.02 5.57 -15.78
N VAL A 94 -8.19 4.97 -14.91
CA VAL A 94 -6.90 4.39 -15.28
C VAL A 94 -7.03 2.87 -15.16
N SER A 95 -6.57 2.13 -16.17
CA SER A 95 -6.71 0.67 -16.23
C SER A 95 -5.69 -0.09 -15.38
N HIS A 96 -4.55 0.51 -15.06
CA HIS A 96 -3.46 -0.11 -14.30
C HIS A 96 -2.55 0.95 -13.63
N SER A 97 -1.63 0.51 -12.77
CA SER A 97 -0.67 1.39 -12.10
C SER A 97 0.28 2.04 -13.11
N PRO A 98 0.53 3.37 -13.05
CA PRO A 98 1.54 4.03 -13.88
C PRO A 98 2.98 3.62 -13.54
N MET A 99 3.21 2.98 -12.39
CA MET A 99 4.51 2.38 -12.08
C MET A 99 4.80 1.16 -12.95
N LEU A 100 3.79 0.37 -13.30
CA LEU A 100 3.96 -0.78 -14.20
C LEU A 100 4.44 -0.35 -15.57
N ASP A 101 3.87 0.73 -16.12
CA ASP A 101 4.33 1.30 -17.40
C ASP A 101 5.81 1.69 -17.36
N ARG A 102 6.26 2.33 -16.28
CA ARG A 102 7.68 2.72 -16.13
C ARG A 102 8.61 1.54 -15.95
N VAL A 103 8.15 0.46 -15.30
CA VAL A 103 8.96 -0.76 -15.12
C VAL A 103 9.04 -1.52 -16.44
N LEU A 104 7.94 -1.65 -17.17
CA LEU A 104 7.90 -2.28 -18.49
C LEU A 104 8.82 -1.55 -19.48
N VAL A 105 8.75 -0.22 -19.54
CA VAL A 105 9.61 0.61 -20.41
C VAL A 105 11.11 0.51 -20.05
N ARG A 106 11.47 0.08 -18.83
CA ARG A 106 12.87 -0.12 -18.42
C ARG A 106 13.37 -1.56 -18.60
N LEU A 107 12.46 -2.51 -18.86
CA LEU A 107 12.76 -3.93 -19.06
C LEU A 107 12.86 -4.29 -20.54
N ASP A 108 12.30 -3.47 -21.43
CA ASP A 108 12.57 -3.44 -22.88
C ASP A 108 13.89 -2.71 -23.19
#